data_AF-A0A816G0H8-F1
#
_entry.id   AF-A0A816G0H8-F1
#
_cell.length_a   1.000
_cell.length_b   1.000
_cell.length_c   1.000
_cell.angle_alpha   90.00
_cell.angle_beta   90.00
_cell.angle_gamma   90.00
#
_symmetry.space_group_name_H-M   'P 1'
#
loop_
_entity.id
_entity.type
_entity.pdbx_description
1 polymer ?
#
loop_
_entity_poly.entity_id
_entity_poly.type
_entity_poly.pdbx_seq_one_letter_code
_entity_poly.pdbx_strand_id
1 'polypeptide(L)'
;VDQFGTVYVADCVNDRIMRWPKGVTQGSVIVGGNGEGGQSNQLNGPEGLSFDRHGNLYVVDWGNHRVQKFNIEFNGYDFYNCVQFFLPISLC
;
A
#
# COMPACT_ATOMS: atom_id res chain seq x y z
N VAL A 1 -5.94 -7.83 -2.78
CA VAL A 1 -4.67 -8.61 -2.82
C VAL A 1 -4.12 -8.51 -4.22
N ASP A 2 -2.83 -8.27 -4.39
CA ASP A 2 -2.19 -8.20 -5.71
C ASP A 2 -1.69 -9.58 -6.22
N GLN A 3 -1.06 -9.61 -7.39
CA GLN A 3 -0.49 -10.83 -7.99
C GLN A 3 0.68 -11.44 -7.20
N PHE A 4 1.28 -10.68 -6.28
CA PHE A 4 2.41 -11.10 -5.44
C PHE A 4 1.94 -11.60 -4.07
N GLY A 5 0.65 -11.48 -3.76
CA GLY A 5 0.07 -11.86 -2.47
C GLY A 5 0.12 -10.75 -1.43
N THR A 6 0.44 -9.52 -1.81
CA THR A 6 0.37 -8.34 -0.94
C THR A 6 -1.09 -8.00 -0.66
N VAL A 7 -1.41 -7.80 0.61
CA VAL A 7 -2.74 -7.38 1.06
C VAL A 7 -2.74 -5.86 1.20
N TYR A 8 -3.78 -5.22 0.67
CA TYR A 8 -4.03 -3.79 0.81
C TYR A 8 -5.37 -3.62 1.49
N VAL A 9 -5.43 -2.74 2.48
CA VAL A 9 -6.63 -2.48 3.26
C VAL A 9 -6.91 -0.98 3.22
N ALA A 10 -8.14 -0.63 2.85
CA ALA A 10 -8.68 0.70 3.05
C ALA A 10 -9.20 0.79 4.49
N ASP A 11 -8.44 1.47 5.33
CA ASP A 11 -8.77 1.66 6.75
C ASP A 11 -9.60 2.95 6.85
N CYS A 12 -10.89 2.82 6.53
CA CYS A 12 -11.77 3.95 6.23
C CYS A 12 -11.96 4.92 7.40
N VAL A 13 -12.01 4.41 8.63
CA VAL A 13 -12.18 5.24 9.84
C VAL A 13 -10.89 5.95 10.25
N ASN A 14 -9.74 5.46 9.78
CA ASN A 14 -8.43 6.05 10.06
C ASN A 14 -7.86 6.82 8.87
N ASP A 15 -8.68 7.07 7.83
CA ASP A 15 -8.33 7.86 6.65
C ASP A 15 -6.99 7.49 6.00
N ARG A 16 -6.74 6.18 5.89
CA ARG A 16 -5.45 5.67 5.41
C ARG A 16 -5.58 4.37 4.63
N ILE A 17 -4.61 4.14 3.76
CA ILE A 17 -4.42 2.88 3.06
C ILE A 17 -3.19 2.19 3.63
N MET A 18 -3.36 0.93 4.03
CA MET A 18 -2.34 0.10 4.63
C MET A 18 -1.93 -1.03 3.68
N ARG A 19 -0.65 -1.41 3.68
CA ARG A 19 -0.13 -2.58 2.94
C ARG A 19 0.51 -3.62 3.86
N TRP A 20 0.37 -4.89 3.47
CA TRP A 20 1.08 -6.03 4.04
C TRP A 20 1.63 -6.90 2.91
N PRO A 21 2.95 -6.88 2.68
CA PRO A 21 3.58 -7.86 1.82
C PRO A 21 3.36 -9.28 2.33
N LYS A 22 3.46 -10.25 1.42
CA LYS A 22 3.29 -11.66 1.77
C LYS A 22 4.30 -12.07 2.85
N GLY A 23 3.81 -12.63 3.95
CA GLY A 23 4.64 -13.10 5.07
C GLY A 23 5.00 -12.02 6.09
N VAL A 24 4.60 -10.76 5.87
CA VAL A 24 4.79 -9.67 6.83
C VAL A 24 3.56 -9.57 7.74
N THR A 25 3.76 -9.47 9.06
CA THR A 25 2.69 -9.38 10.06
C THR A 25 2.33 -7.94 10.44
N GLN A 26 3.25 -6.99 10.25
CA GLN A 26 3.04 -5.58 10.53
C GLN A 26 2.81 -4.78 9.25
N GLY A 27 1.73 -4.02 9.21
CA GLY A 27 1.37 -3.24 8.04
C GLY A 27 2.03 -1.88 8.07
N SER A 28 2.29 -1.32 6.89
CA SER A 28 2.76 0.06 6.75
C SER A 28 1.70 0.91 6.05
N VAL A 29 1.57 2.16 6.47
CA VAL A 29 0.77 3.17 5.76
C VAL A 29 1.47 3.47 4.43
N ILE A 30 0.72 3.49 3.33
CA ILE A 30 1.24 3.86 2.00
C ILE A 30 0.62 5.13 1.44
N VAL A 31 -0.61 5.44 1.87
CA VAL A 31 -1.37 6.62 1.43
C VAL A 31 -2.22 7.10 2.60
N GLY A 32 -2.35 8.41 2.77
CA GLY A 32 -3.15 9.00 3.84
C GLY A 32 -2.45 8.92 5.20
N GLY A 33 -3.24 8.89 6.27
CA GLY A 33 -2.72 8.91 7.65
C GLY A 33 -2.22 10.28 8.13
N ASN A 34 -2.48 11.35 7.37
CA ASN A 34 -2.16 12.74 7.72
C ASN A 34 -3.41 13.52 8.17
N GLY A 35 -4.37 12.80 8.76
CA GLY A 35 -5.70 13.33 9.11
C GLY A 35 -6.64 13.41 7.92
N GLU A 36 -7.93 13.60 8.24
CA GLU A 36 -8.98 13.82 7.26
C GLU A 36 -8.75 15.13 6.49
N GLY A 37 -9.04 15.12 5.19
CA GLY A 37 -9.03 16.35 4.38
C GLY A 37 -8.87 16.15 2.88
N GLY A 38 -8.86 17.27 2.17
CA GLY A 38 -8.85 17.32 0.70
C GLY A 38 -7.46 17.50 0.07
N GLN A 39 -6.37 17.57 0.86
CA GLN A 39 -5.03 17.67 0.29
C GLN A 39 -4.60 16.36 -0.39
N SER A 40 -3.55 16.40 -1.23
CA SER A 40 -3.08 15.23 -2.00
C SER A 40 -2.54 14.08 -1.14
N ASN A 41 -2.15 14.38 0.11
CA ASN A 41 -1.68 13.41 1.10
C ASN A 41 -2.72 13.10 2.20
N GLN A 42 -3.95 13.57 2.03
CA GLN A 42 -5.08 13.34 2.93
C GLN A 42 -6.18 12.55 2.21
N LEU A 43 -6.93 11.79 2.99
CA LEU A 43 -8.10 11.03 2.56
C LEU A 43 -9.25 11.34 3.50
N ASN A 44 -10.46 10.99 3.11
CA ASN A 44 -11.66 11.08 3.92
C ASN A 44 -12.56 9.89 3.59
N GLY A 45 -12.56 8.88 4.46
CA GLY A 45 -13.35 7.67 4.27
C GLY A 45 -13.03 6.92 2.97
N PRO A 46 -11.78 6.45 2.75
CA PRO A 46 -11.48 5.64 1.57
C PRO A 46 -12.19 4.28 1.63
N GLU A 47 -12.88 3.89 0.55
CA GLU A 47 -13.64 2.62 0.52
C GLU A 47 -13.14 1.64 -0.54
N GLY A 48 -12.81 2.13 -1.73
CA GLY A 48 -12.48 1.31 -2.91
C GLY A 48 -11.02 1.40 -3.29
N LEU A 49 -10.42 0.26 -3.64
CA LEU A 49 -9.05 0.15 -4.15
C LEU A 49 -9.02 -0.64 -5.46
N SER A 50 -8.26 -0.15 -6.44
CA SER A 50 -8.00 -0.85 -7.70
C SER A 50 -6.60 -0.54 -8.21
N PHE A 51 -6.01 -1.45 -8.97
CA PHE A 51 -4.69 -1.29 -9.56
C PHE A 51 -4.77 -1.26 -11.08
N ASP A 52 -3.95 -0.43 -11.74
CA ASP A 52 -3.73 -0.55 -13.19
C ASP A 52 -2.58 -1.50 -13.53
N ARG A 53 -2.41 -1.79 -14.83
CA ARG A 53 -1.36 -2.68 -15.34
C ARG A 53 0.06 -2.16 -15.12
N HIS A 54 0.21 -0.87 -14.86
CA HIS A 54 1.48 -0.24 -14.52
C HIS A 54 1.73 -0.24 -13.01
N GLY A 55 0.79 -0.78 -12.23
CA GLY A 55 0.89 -0.87 -10.78
C GLY A 55 0.43 0.38 -10.03
N ASN A 56 -0.15 1.39 -10.69
CA ASN A 56 -0.67 2.53 -9.95
C ASN A 56 -1.93 2.13 -9.17
N LEU A 57 -2.05 2.65 -7.95
CA LEU A 57 -3.20 2.46 -7.08
C LEU A 57 -4.22 3.57 -7.28
N TYR A 58 -5.47 3.19 -7.51
CA TYR A 58 -6.62 4.08 -7.55
C TYR A 58 -7.39 3.90 -6.25
N VAL A 59 -7.62 5.01 -5.56
CA VAL A 59 -8.34 5.07 -4.29
C VAL A 59 -9.61 5.88 -4.48
N VAL A 60 -10.75 5.29 -4.13
CA VAL A 60 -12.02 6.00 -4.03
C VAL A 60 -12.05 6.69 -2.67
N ASP A 61 -11.88 8.01 -2.70
CA ASP A 61 -11.87 8.88 -1.53
C ASP A 61 -13.30 9.45 -1.35
N TRP A 62 -14.17 8.62 -0.76
CA TRP A 62 -15.62 8.78 -0.82
C TRP A 62 -16.09 10.08 -0.15
N GLY A 63 -15.55 10.40 1.03
CA GLY A 63 -15.92 11.60 1.78
C GLY A 63 -15.49 12.89 1.10
N ASN A 64 -14.50 12.83 0.21
CA ASN A 64 -14.08 13.96 -0.62
C ASN A 64 -14.70 13.94 -2.03
N HIS A 65 -15.57 12.97 -2.33
CA HIS A 65 -16.22 12.80 -3.64
C HIS A 65 -15.24 12.77 -4.82
N ARG A 66 -14.09 12.11 -4.65
CA ARG A 66 -13.04 12.05 -5.69
C ARG A 66 -12.42 10.66 -5.81
N VAL A 67 -11.68 10.48 -6.90
CA VAL A 67 -10.78 9.33 -7.09
C VAL A 67 -9.36 9.86 -7.22
N GLN A 68 -8.43 9.32 -6.44
CA GLN A 68 -7.03 9.69 -6.48
C GLN A 68 -6.18 8.54 -7.03
N LYS A 69 -5.16 8.88 -7.82
CA LYS A 69 -4.19 7.94 -8.37
C LYS A 69 -2.86 8.14 -7.65
N PHE A 70 -2.31 7.04 -7.13
CA PHE A 70 -1.02 7.00 -6.48
C PHE A 70 -0.08 6.11 -7.27
N ASN A 71 1.09 6.65 -7.59
CA ASN A 71 2.20 5.82 -8.03
C ASN A 71 2.82 5.21 -6.78
N ILE A 72 2.68 3.90 -6.65
CA ILE A 72 3.23 3.14 -5.56
C ILE A 72 4.38 2.30 -6.11
N GLU A 73 5.57 2.52 -5.55
CA GLU A 73 6.70 1.68 -5.86
C GLU A 73 6.46 0.29 -5.23
N PHE A 74 6.30 -0.72 -6.09
CA PHE A 74 6.47 -2.11 -5.66
C PHE A 74 7.95 -2.30 -5.43
N ASN A 75 8.37 -2.06 -4.19
CA ASN A 75 9.70 -2.41 -3.77
C ASN A 75 9.84 -3.93 -3.89
N GLY A 76 10.43 -4.39 -5.00
CA GLY A 76 10.74 -5.80 -5.26
C GLY A 76 11.63 -6.45 -4.20
N TYR A 77 12.09 -5.68 -3.20
CA TYR A 77 12.74 -6.12 -1.97
C TYR A 77 11.92 -7.11 -1.14
N ASP A 78 10.60 -7.23 -1.36
CA ASP A 78 9.77 -8.27 -0.74
C ASP A 78 10.09 -9.68 -1.31
N PHE A 79 10.59 -9.76 -2.55
CA PHE A 79 11.10 -11.01 -3.11
C PHE A 79 12.46 -11.38 -2.53
N TYR A 80 13.37 -10.41 -2.38
CA TYR A 80 14.72 -10.66 -1.89
C TYR A 80 14.74 -11.06 -0.40
N ASN A 81 13.85 -10.54 0.44
CA ASN A 81 13.77 -10.95 1.84
C ASN A 81 13.24 -12.38 2.05
N CYS A 82 12.46 -12.93 1.10
CA CYS A 82 12.05 -14.34 1.16
C CYS A 82 13.21 -15.29 0.83
N VAL A 83 14.16 -14.88 -0.02
CA VAL A 83 15.35 -15.69 -0.37
C VAL A 83 16.54 -15.44 0.58
N GLN A 84 16.63 -14.26 1.20
CA GLN A 84 17.75 -13.88 2.07
C GLN A 84 17.70 -14.55 3.45
N PHE A 85 16.57 -15.20 3.80
CA PHE A 85 16.48 -16.08 4.97
C PHE A 85 17.24 -17.41 4.83
N PHE A 86 17.83 -17.71 3.66
CA PHE A 86 18.53 -18.98 3.41
C PHE A 86 20.01 -18.88 3.01
N LEU A 87 20.65 -17.71 3.00
CA LEU A 87 22.09 -17.66 2.76
C LEU A 87 22.81 -16.70 3.73
N PRO A 88 23.73 -17.22 4.59
CA PRO A 88 24.69 -16.36 5.26
C PRO A 88 25.67 -15.88 4.20
N ILE A 89 25.52 -14.64 3.73
CA ILE A 89 26.57 -14.01 2.94
C ILE A 89 27.68 -13.64 3.93
N SER A 90 28.59 -14.58 4.15
CA SER A 90 29.95 -14.26 4.57
C SER A 90 30.64 -13.58 3.39
N LEU A 91 30.86 -12.28 3.52
CA LEU A 91 31.86 -11.56 2.74
C LEU A 91 33.24 -12.06 3.18
N CYS A 92 33.87 -12.87 2.33
CA CYS A 92 35.32 -12.95 2.18
C CYS A 92 35.67 -12.33 0.83
#